data_AF-A0A7C1BWA7-F1
#
_entry.id   AF-A0A7C1BWA7-F1
#
_cell.length_a   1.000
_cell.length_b   1.000
_cell.length_c   1.000
_cell.angle_alpha   90.00
_cell.angle_beta   90.00
_cell.angle_gamma   90.00
#
_symmetry.space_group_name_H-M   'P 1'
#
loop_
_entity.id
_entity.type
_entity.pdbx_description
1 polymer ?
#
loop_
_entity_poly.entity_id
_entity_poly.type
_entity_poly.pdbx_seq_one_letter_code
_entity_poly.pdbx_strand_id
1 'polypeptide(L)'
;MMHLERYKRKFKELIQLERREQMLLYRKEIKSLDGREREWLGRALLHMKCVKAERGLGGRKVLKFIKKSGEKLPETEISVGDLVIISRKDPLAKDSEIGTVSEKTSRALKIAFDREPKSWILAKEVRIDLYVNDITFQRMLEALDRLEKLKEENPELLGVILGYKKPEFESLPKIKFFNEKLNKSQRIAVKKALAAKHLFLIHGPPGTGKTVTCTEIILQHVSRGYKVLATSDSNTAVDNLLENLINSRAKVVRIGHP
;
A
#
# COMPACT_ATOMS: atom_id res chain seq x y z
N MET A 1 0.67 8.37 30.28
CA MET A 1 1.63 9.19 29.51
C MET A 1 2.90 8.42 29.15
N MET A 2 3.57 7.75 30.09
CA MET A 2 4.84 7.04 29.83
C MET A 2 4.75 5.91 28.78
N HIS A 3 3.61 5.21 28.68
CA HIS A 3 3.42 4.12 27.71
C HIS A 3 3.40 4.60 26.25
N LEU A 4 2.69 5.70 25.95
CA LEU A 4 2.58 6.23 24.60
C LEU A 4 3.93 6.77 24.10
N GLU A 5 4.61 7.57 24.93
CA GLU A 5 5.89 8.16 24.56
C GLU A 5 6.97 7.08 24.36
N ARG A 6 7.01 6.07 25.25
CA ARG A 6 7.90 4.91 25.09
C ARG A 6 7.59 4.12 23.80
N TYR A 7 6.31 3.91 23.49
CA TYR A 7 5.87 3.21 22.29
C TYR A 7 6.31 3.96 21.03
N LYS A 8 5.98 5.26 20.93
CA LYS A 8 6.36 6.13 19.81
C LYS A 8 7.87 6.15 19.63
N ARG A 9 8.64 6.40 20.69
CA ARG A 9 10.11 6.43 20.61
C ARG A 9 10.68 5.12 20.07
N LYS A 10 10.25 3.98 20.64
CA LYS A 10 10.70 2.65 20.20
C LYS A 10 10.41 2.41 18.71
N PHE A 11 9.16 2.63 18.28
CA PHE A 11 8.78 2.32 16.90
C PHE A 11 9.35 3.33 15.89
N LYS A 12 9.50 4.61 16.25
CA LYS A 12 10.21 5.58 15.42
C LYS A 12 11.66 5.15 15.18
N GLU A 13 12.36 4.70 16.22
CA GLU A 13 13.73 4.22 16.11
C GLU A 13 13.84 2.99 15.20
N LEU A 14 12.96 1.99 15.40
CA LEU A 14 12.92 0.79 14.57
C LEU A 14 12.60 1.10 13.10
N ILE A 15 11.63 1.98 12.84
CA ILE A 15 11.28 2.43 11.49
C ILE A 15 12.47 3.14 10.83
N GLN A 16 13.18 4.01 11.56
CA GLN A 16 14.35 4.72 11.01
C GLN A 16 15.54 3.79 10.80
N LEU A 17 15.68 2.72 11.60
CA LEU A 17 16.69 1.70 11.37
C LEU A 17 16.40 0.95 10.06
N GLU A 18 15.19 0.42 9.91
CA GLU A 18 14.76 -0.28 8.69
C GLU A 18 14.89 0.60 7.45
N ARG A 19 14.40 1.86 7.53
CA ARG A 19 14.51 2.85 6.47
C ARG A 19 15.96 3.09 6.03
N ARG A 20 16.88 3.26 7.00
CA ARG A 20 18.30 3.49 6.70
C ARG A 20 18.94 2.28 6.06
N GLU A 21 18.73 1.09 6.60
CA GLU A 21 19.29 -0.14 6.05
C GLU A 21 18.75 -0.44 4.64
N GLN A 22 17.45 -0.25 4.41
CA GLN A 22 16.87 -0.42 3.09
C GLN A 22 17.44 0.59 2.08
N MET A 23 17.58 1.87 2.46
CA MET A 23 18.23 2.88 1.61
C MET A 23 19.70 2.56 1.33
N LEU A 24 20.44 2.04 2.32
CA LEU A 24 21.84 1.65 2.17
C LEU A 24 22.00 0.47 1.23
N LEU A 25 21.17 -0.57 1.39
CA LEU A 25 21.18 -1.76 0.53
C LEU A 25 20.95 -1.38 -0.94
N TYR A 26 19.90 -0.60 -1.21
CA TYR A 26 19.60 -0.13 -2.57
C TYR A 26 20.70 0.76 -3.15
N ARG A 27 21.25 1.69 -2.35
CA ARG A 27 22.38 2.52 -2.81
C ARG A 27 23.62 1.69 -3.11
N LYS A 28 23.90 0.67 -2.30
CA LYS A 28 25.03 -0.24 -2.52
C LYS A 28 24.82 -1.00 -3.83
N GLU A 29 23.62 -1.52 -4.06
CA GLU A 29 23.26 -2.24 -5.29
C GLU A 29 23.38 -1.37 -6.54
N ILE A 30 22.86 -0.13 -6.51
CA ILE A 30 22.98 0.81 -7.64
C ILE A 30 24.46 1.15 -7.94
N LYS A 31 25.33 1.17 -6.91
CA LYS A 31 26.76 1.43 -7.07
C LYS A 31 27.55 0.21 -7.51
N SER A 32 27.14 -0.98 -7.10
CA SER A 32 27.89 -2.22 -7.35
C SER A 32 27.56 -2.87 -8.68
N LEU A 33 26.35 -2.64 -9.19
CA LEU A 33 25.87 -3.25 -10.44
C LEU A 33 25.73 -2.20 -11.54
N ASP A 34 26.15 -2.56 -12.74
CA ASP A 34 25.92 -1.74 -13.92
C ASP A 34 24.45 -1.76 -14.37
N GLY A 35 24.13 -0.95 -15.37
CA GLY A 35 22.75 -0.87 -15.87
C GLY A 35 22.22 -2.19 -16.45
N ARG A 36 23.08 -2.98 -17.12
CA ARG A 36 22.69 -4.23 -17.79
C ARG A 36 22.45 -5.32 -16.76
N GLU A 37 23.33 -5.43 -15.76
CA GLU A 37 23.17 -6.36 -14.64
C GLU A 37 21.85 -6.09 -13.90
N ARG A 38 21.53 -4.80 -13.68
CA ARG A 38 20.27 -4.41 -13.04
C ARG A 38 19.05 -4.67 -13.92
N GLU A 39 19.12 -4.50 -15.24
CA GLU A 39 18.04 -4.88 -16.15
C GLU A 39 17.84 -6.40 -16.17
N TRP A 40 18.93 -7.18 -16.14
CA TRP A 40 18.88 -8.63 -16.04
C TRP A 40 18.24 -9.14 -14.75
N LEU A 41 18.52 -8.48 -13.61
CA LEU A 41 17.83 -8.73 -12.33
C LEU A 41 16.41 -8.15 -12.27
N GLY A 42 15.92 -7.51 -13.35
CA GLY A 42 14.59 -6.89 -13.38
C GLY A 42 14.45 -5.63 -12.51
N ARG A 43 15.55 -5.01 -12.08
CA ARG A 43 15.63 -3.81 -11.23
C ARG A 43 15.76 -2.50 -12.00
N ALA A 44 16.06 -2.57 -13.29
CA ALA A 44 16.16 -1.41 -14.17
C ALA A 44 15.56 -1.69 -15.54
N LEU A 45 15.20 -0.62 -16.25
CA LEU A 45 14.82 -0.63 -17.65
C LEU A 45 15.70 0.37 -18.38
N LEU A 46 16.53 -0.15 -19.29
CA LEU A 46 17.44 0.66 -20.08
C LEU A 46 16.79 1.10 -21.38
N HIS A 47 17.36 2.12 -22.02
CA HIS A 47 16.99 2.54 -23.37
C HIS A 47 15.50 2.84 -23.51
N MET A 48 14.92 3.50 -22.50
CA MET A 48 13.51 3.89 -22.48
C MET A 48 13.35 5.26 -23.14
N LYS A 49 12.19 5.52 -23.76
CA LYS A 49 11.83 6.83 -24.32
C LYS A 49 10.42 7.23 -23.89
N CYS A 50 10.25 8.51 -23.57
CA CYS A 50 8.93 9.08 -23.35
C CYS A 50 8.22 9.25 -24.71
N VAL A 51 6.97 8.79 -24.80
CA VAL A 51 6.16 8.88 -26.04
C VAL A 51 4.87 9.67 -25.86
N LYS A 52 4.45 9.91 -24.62
CA LYS A 52 3.23 10.64 -24.33
C LYS A 52 3.32 11.31 -22.97
N ALA A 53 2.82 12.53 -22.87
CA ALA A 53 2.57 13.22 -21.62
C ALA A 53 1.06 13.47 -21.49
N GLU A 54 0.51 13.17 -20.32
CA GLU A 54 -0.90 13.41 -20.00
C GLU A 54 -1.03 13.96 -18.57
N ARG A 55 -2.21 14.52 -18.26
CA ARG A 55 -2.55 14.93 -16.90
C ARG A 55 -3.29 13.78 -16.23
N GLY A 56 -2.79 13.36 -15.07
CA GLY A 56 -3.41 12.35 -14.23
C GLY A 56 -4.28 12.96 -13.12
N LEU A 57 -4.75 12.09 -12.23
CA LEU A 57 -5.50 12.45 -11.03
C LEU A 57 -4.74 13.46 -10.16
N GLY A 58 -5.45 14.44 -9.61
CA GLY A 58 -4.88 15.48 -8.76
C GLY A 58 -3.98 16.48 -9.51
N GLY A 59 -4.07 16.53 -10.85
CA GLY A 59 -3.27 17.45 -11.66
C GLY A 59 -1.82 17.02 -11.87
N ARG A 60 -1.43 15.85 -11.38
CA ARG A 60 -0.08 15.28 -11.56
C ARG A 60 0.23 15.04 -13.03
N LYS A 61 1.48 15.22 -13.43
CA LYS A 61 1.93 14.91 -14.78
C LYS A 61 2.24 13.43 -14.88
N VAL A 62 1.69 12.77 -15.90
CA VAL A 62 1.89 11.34 -16.15
C VAL A 62 2.59 11.19 -17.49
N LEU A 63 3.74 10.51 -17.48
CA LEU A 63 4.54 10.27 -18.68
C LEU A 63 4.54 8.78 -19.02
N LYS A 64 4.31 8.46 -20.30
CA LYS A 64 4.35 7.09 -20.83
C LYS A 64 5.72 6.80 -21.43
N PHE A 65 6.38 5.76 -20.93
CA PHE A 65 7.67 5.28 -21.40
C PHE A 65 7.55 3.92 -22.08
N ILE A 66 8.30 3.72 -23.17
CA ILE A 66 8.45 2.45 -23.88
C ILE A 66 9.92 2.18 -24.18
N LYS A 67 10.29 0.93 -24.51
CA LYS A 67 11.64 0.66 -25.05
C LYS A 67 11.84 1.40 -26.36
N LYS A 68 13.01 2.01 -26.53
CA LYS A 68 13.37 2.76 -27.74
C LYS A 68 13.30 1.88 -28.99
N SER A 69 13.72 0.62 -28.85
CA SER A 69 13.63 -0.44 -29.88
C SER A 69 12.19 -0.76 -30.30
N GLY A 70 11.18 -0.44 -29.48
CA GLY A 70 9.78 -0.81 -29.71
C GLY A 70 9.42 -2.22 -29.22
N GLU A 71 10.38 -2.95 -28.65
CA GLU A 71 10.17 -4.28 -28.09
C GLU A 71 9.31 -4.25 -26.82
N LYS A 72 8.90 -5.45 -26.37
CA LYS A 72 8.29 -5.61 -25.05
C LYS A 72 9.27 -5.21 -23.95
N LEU A 73 8.72 -4.80 -22.81
CA LEU A 73 9.54 -4.62 -21.62
C LEU A 73 10.13 -5.98 -21.22
N PRO A 74 11.40 -6.05 -20.82
CA PRO A 74 11.95 -7.25 -20.20
C PRO A 74 11.18 -7.58 -18.92
N GLU A 75 11.36 -8.82 -18.43
CA GLU A 75 10.85 -9.19 -17.12
C GLU A 75 11.46 -8.26 -16.06
N THR A 76 10.60 -7.74 -15.18
CA THR A 76 10.98 -6.73 -14.21
C THR A 76 10.11 -6.80 -12.98
N GLU A 77 10.75 -6.59 -11.83
CA GLU A 77 10.09 -6.49 -10.53
C GLU A 77 9.34 -5.16 -10.35
N ILE A 78 9.64 -4.14 -11.17
CA ILE A 78 8.95 -2.85 -11.14
C ILE A 78 7.44 -3.09 -11.36
N SER A 79 6.63 -2.65 -10.41
CA SER A 79 5.20 -2.88 -10.34
C SER A 79 4.43 -1.58 -10.09
N VAL A 80 3.11 -1.62 -10.26
CA VAL A 80 2.25 -0.45 -10.00
C VAL A 80 2.34 -0.06 -8.52
N GLY A 81 2.60 1.23 -8.26
CA GLY A 81 2.82 1.78 -6.93
C GLY A 81 4.28 1.95 -6.54
N ASP A 82 5.23 1.36 -7.28
CA ASP A 82 6.65 1.50 -6.98
C ASP A 82 7.15 2.91 -7.28
N LEU A 83 8.09 3.37 -6.46
CA LEU A 83 8.91 4.53 -6.81
C LEU A 83 10.00 4.09 -7.78
N VAL A 84 10.24 4.92 -8.78
CA VAL A 84 11.31 4.72 -9.75
C VAL A 84 12.13 5.98 -9.90
N ILE A 85 13.44 5.81 -10.07
CA ILE A 85 14.35 6.88 -10.49
C ILE A 85 14.46 6.88 -12.00
N ILE A 86 14.28 8.04 -12.61
CA ILE A 86 14.54 8.30 -14.01
C ILE A 86 15.87 9.06 -14.11
N SER A 87 16.81 8.52 -14.86
CA SER A 87 18.14 9.10 -15.08
C SER A 87 18.57 8.98 -16.54
N ARG A 88 19.64 9.68 -16.93
CA ARG A 88 20.26 9.48 -18.26
C ARG A 88 21.17 8.26 -18.28
N LYS A 89 21.95 8.07 -17.21
CA LYS A 89 22.92 6.98 -17.07
C LYS A 89 23.10 6.55 -15.63
N ASP A 90 23.33 7.52 -14.74
CA ASP A 90 23.56 7.31 -13.30
C ASP A 90 22.28 7.66 -12.50
N PRO A 91 21.63 6.68 -11.85
CA PRO A 91 20.48 6.92 -10.99
C PRO A 91 20.77 7.83 -9.79
N LEU A 92 22.02 7.85 -9.31
CA LEU A 92 22.42 8.66 -8.14
C LEU A 92 22.80 10.10 -8.50
N ALA A 93 22.75 10.46 -9.79
CA ALA A 93 22.99 11.82 -10.24
C ALA A 93 21.97 12.81 -9.63
N LYS A 94 22.44 14.02 -9.33
CA LYS A 94 21.59 15.08 -8.74
C LYS A 94 20.44 15.51 -9.67
N ASP A 95 20.59 15.31 -10.97
CA ASP A 95 19.60 15.70 -11.96
C ASP A 95 18.52 14.63 -12.22
N SER A 96 18.65 13.43 -11.63
CA SER A 96 17.64 12.37 -11.65
C SER A 96 16.29 12.85 -11.10
N GLU A 97 15.20 12.29 -11.63
CA GLU A 97 13.85 12.54 -11.13
C GLU A 97 13.26 11.26 -10.53
N ILE A 98 12.32 11.44 -9.59
CA ILE A 98 11.59 10.35 -8.96
C ILE A 98 10.13 10.45 -9.39
N GLY A 99 9.54 9.31 -9.72
CA GLY A 99 8.12 9.20 -9.99
C GLY A 99 7.54 7.88 -9.48
N THR A 100 6.22 7.78 -9.46
CA THR A 100 5.49 6.59 -9.05
C THR A 100 4.91 5.88 -10.27
N VAL A 101 5.08 4.57 -10.38
CA VAL A 101 4.46 3.77 -11.45
C VAL A 101 2.95 3.75 -11.23
N SER A 102 2.22 4.26 -12.21
CA SER A 102 0.75 4.35 -12.22
C SER A 102 0.09 3.29 -13.09
N GLU A 103 0.81 2.77 -14.09
CA GLU A 103 0.33 1.72 -14.99
C GLU A 103 1.54 0.94 -15.53
N LYS A 104 1.41 -0.39 -15.62
CA LYS A 104 2.38 -1.28 -16.28
C LYS A 104 1.66 -2.17 -17.27
N THR A 105 2.18 -2.22 -18.49
CA THR A 105 1.78 -3.15 -19.54
C THR A 105 3.00 -3.92 -20.03
N SER A 106 2.82 -4.92 -20.88
CA SER A 106 3.93 -5.65 -21.50
C SER A 106 4.84 -4.79 -22.40
N ARG A 107 4.46 -3.55 -22.73
CA ARG A 107 5.21 -2.67 -23.64
C ARG A 107 5.49 -1.27 -23.08
N ALA A 108 4.84 -0.89 -21.99
CA ALA A 108 4.91 0.48 -21.49
C ALA A 108 4.78 0.57 -19.98
N LEU A 109 5.44 1.57 -19.42
CA LEU A 109 5.22 2.08 -18.07
C LEU A 109 4.63 3.49 -18.14
N LYS A 110 3.64 3.78 -17.31
CA LYS A 110 3.24 5.16 -17.03
C LYS A 110 3.71 5.56 -15.65
N ILE A 111 4.42 6.67 -15.58
CA ILE A 111 4.98 7.20 -14.33
C ILE A 111 4.35 8.55 -14.03
N ALA A 112 3.76 8.67 -12.85
CA ALA A 112 3.21 9.90 -12.31
C ALA A 112 4.27 10.66 -11.51
N PHE A 113 4.31 11.98 -11.68
CA PHE A 113 5.22 12.88 -10.99
C PHE A 113 4.42 13.85 -10.10
N ASP A 114 4.90 14.04 -8.86
CA ASP A 114 4.29 14.98 -7.91
C ASP A 114 4.52 16.45 -8.28
N ARG A 115 5.60 16.73 -9.03
CA ARG A 115 5.95 18.04 -9.56
C ARG A 115 6.21 17.95 -11.07
N GLU A 116 6.29 19.09 -11.73
CA GLU A 116 6.64 19.15 -13.16
C GLU A 116 8.03 18.50 -13.37
N PRO A 117 8.13 17.41 -14.15
CA PRO A 117 9.40 16.73 -14.40
C PRO A 117 10.29 17.57 -15.31
N LYS A 118 11.61 17.41 -15.16
CA LYS A 118 12.58 18.12 -15.99
C LYS A 118 12.42 17.78 -17.47
N SER A 119 12.54 18.80 -18.32
CA SER A 119 12.32 18.70 -19.78
C SER A 119 13.17 17.64 -20.48
N TRP A 120 14.37 17.34 -19.97
CA TRP A 120 15.25 16.35 -20.59
C TRP A 120 14.65 14.93 -20.61
N ILE A 121 13.72 14.61 -19.71
CA ILE A 121 13.02 13.32 -19.68
C ILE A 121 12.19 13.10 -20.95
N LEU A 122 11.71 14.17 -21.57
CA LEU A 122 10.90 14.11 -22.79
C LEU A 122 11.75 14.00 -24.06
N ALA A 123 12.94 14.60 -24.04
CA ALA A 123 13.77 14.76 -25.24
C ALA A 123 14.87 13.70 -25.39
N LYS A 124 15.13 12.90 -24.36
CA LYS A 124 16.25 11.96 -24.35
C LYS A 124 15.80 10.54 -24.07
N GLU A 125 16.67 9.63 -24.46
CA GLU A 125 16.67 8.28 -23.95
C GLU A 125 17.00 8.30 -22.45
N VAL A 126 16.27 7.51 -21.68
CA VAL A 126 16.36 7.45 -20.23
C VAL A 126 16.54 6.01 -19.76
N ARG A 127 17.06 5.90 -18.56
CA ARG A 127 17.12 4.69 -17.75
C ARG A 127 16.16 4.87 -16.58
N ILE A 128 15.40 3.82 -16.26
CA ILE A 128 14.42 3.81 -15.17
C ILE A 128 14.83 2.71 -14.19
N ASP A 129 15.11 3.05 -12.94
CA ASP A 129 15.50 2.11 -11.89
C ASP A 129 14.43 2.02 -10.82
N LEU A 130 14.18 0.81 -10.33
CA LEU A 130 13.39 0.60 -9.12
C LEU A 130 14.06 1.34 -7.96
N TYR A 131 13.27 2.12 -7.22
CA TYR A 131 13.73 2.92 -6.10
C TYR A 131 12.98 2.60 -4.82
N VAL A 132 13.64 2.86 -3.68
CA VAL A 132 13.04 2.62 -2.36
C VAL A 132 11.85 3.54 -2.17
N ASN A 133 10.71 2.92 -1.86
CA ASN A 133 9.51 3.65 -1.48
C ASN A 133 9.64 4.22 -0.06
N ASP A 134 10.21 5.42 0.05
CA ASP A 134 10.32 6.11 1.33
C ASP A 134 8.96 6.57 1.90
N ILE A 135 7.94 6.66 1.05
CA ILE A 135 6.61 7.14 1.42
C ILE A 135 5.99 6.19 2.45
N THR A 136 6.26 4.89 2.38
CA THR A 136 5.79 3.91 3.36
C THR A 136 6.31 4.24 4.76
N PHE A 137 7.62 4.52 4.89
CA PHE A 137 8.21 4.89 6.18
C PHE A 137 7.70 6.22 6.69
N GLN A 138 7.57 7.22 5.81
CA GLN A 138 7.00 8.52 6.17
C GLN A 138 5.58 8.37 6.72
N ARG A 139 4.72 7.60 6.05
CA ARG A 139 3.36 7.31 6.52
C ARG A 139 3.32 6.58 7.85
N MET A 140 4.24 5.64 8.10
CA MET A 140 4.34 4.97 9.40
C MET A 140 4.74 5.94 10.51
N LEU A 141 5.68 6.86 10.25
CA LEU A 141 6.08 7.89 11.21
C LEU A 141 4.93 8.87 11.50
N GLU A 142 4.25 9.33 10.46
CA GLU A 142 3.05 10.19 10.59
C GLU A 142 1.94 9.48 11.38
N ALA A 143 1.74 8.18 11.18
CA ALA A 143 0.76 7.41 11.94
C ALA A 143 1.11 7.34 13.43
N LEU A 144 2.40 7.23 13.78
CA LEU A 144 2.85 7.31 15.18
C LEU A 144 2.62 8.70 15.79
N ASP A 145 2.79 9.76 15.00
CA ASP A 145 2.53 11.13 15.46
C ASP A 145 1.04 11.39 15.69
N ARG A 146 0.17 10.77 14.87
CA ARG A 146 -1.29 10.83 15.04
C ARG A 146 -1.80 10.13 16.30
N LEU A 147 -0.99 9.31 16.99
CA LEU A 147 -1.42 8.65 18.22
C LEU A 147 -1.68 9.65 19.36
N GLU A 148 -1.08 10.84 19.37
CA GLU A 148 -1.44 11.89 20.33
C GLU A 148 -2.86 12.38 20.11
N LYS A 149 -3.24 12.60 18.85
CA LYS A 149 -4.61 12.98 18.51
C LYS A 149 -5.60 11.86 18.86
N LEU A 150 -5.23 10.60 18.60
CA LEU A 150 -6.06 9.44 18.99
C LEU A 150 -6.27 9.36 20.50
N LYS A 151 -5.28 9.76 21.31
CA LYS A 151 -5.40 9.81 22.77
C LYS A 151 -6.53 10.74 23.22
N GLU A 152 -6.73 11.85 22.51
CA GLU A 152 -7.79 12.83 22.79
C GLU A 152 -9.14 12.34 22.25
N GLU A 153 -9.17 11.81 21.02
CA GLU A 153 -10.41 11.40 20.35
C GLU A 153 -10.96 10.04 20.84
N ASN A 154 -10.07 9.09 21.15
CA ASN A 154 -10.45 7.72 21.55
C ASN A 154 -9.42 7.10 22.52
N PRO A 155 -9.37 7.56 23.79
CA PRO A 155 -8.43 7.07 24.79
C PRO A 155 -8.62 5.58 25.14
N GLU A 156 -9.83 5.04 24.97
CA GLU A 156 -10.14 3.63 25.22
C GLU A 156 -9.43 2.72 24.22
N LEU A 157 -9.61 2.98 22.91
CA LEU A 157 -8.95 2.22 21.85
C LEU A 157 -7.43 2.32 21.98
N LEU A 158 -6.90 3.52 22.25
CA LEU A 158 -5.46 3.69 22.46
C LEU A 158 -4.95 2.85 23.64
N GLY A 159 -5.72 2.77 24.73
CA GLY A 159 -5.37 1.94 25.88
C GLY A 159 -5.34 0.45 25.57
N VAL A 160 -6.26 -0.03 24.73
CA VAL A 160 -6.27 -1.41 24.24
C VAL A 160 -5.06 -1.67 23.33
N ILE A 161 -4.74 -0.76 22.40
CA ILE A 161 -3.58 -0.87 21.50
C ILE A 161 -2.27 -0.92 22.28
N LEU A 162 -2.13 -0.07 23.30
CA LEU A 162 -0.93 0.00 24.15
C LEU A 162 -0.90 -1.07 25.25
N GLY A 163 -1.93 -1.90 25.36
CA GLY A 163 -1.99 -3.05 26.25
C GLY A 163 -2.23 -2.73 27.74
N TYR A 164 -2.55 -1.48 28.09
CA TYR A 164 -2.88 -1.10 29.47
C TYR A 164 -4.39 -1.07 29.77
N LYS A 165 -5.24 -1.26 28.76
CA LYS A 165 -6.67 -1.54 28.93
C LYS A 165 -7.05 -2.86 28.26
N LYS A 166 -8.05 -3.54 28.82
CA LYS A 166 -8.63 -4.76 28.24
C LYS A 166 -9.71 -4.40 27.22
N PRO A 167 -9.83 -5.14 26.10
CA PRO A 167 -10.94 -4.93 25.17
C PRO A 167 -12.26 -5.34 25.80
N GLU A 168 -13.26 -4.46 25.70
CA GLU A 168 -14.63 -4.74 26.11
C GLU A 168 -15.52 -5.26 24.97
N PHE A 169 -16.55 -6.01 25.36
CA PHE A 169 -17.56 -6.58 24.47
C PHE A 169 -18.95 -6.31 25.01
N GLU A 170 -19.88 -6.01 24.12
CA GLU A 170 -21.30 -5.95 24.38
C GLU A 170 -21.94 -7.35 24.31
N SER A 171 -23.24 -7.42 24.59
CA SER A 171 -24.01 -8.64 24.38
C SER A 171 -23.99 -9.05 22.91
N LEU A 172 -23.91 -10.35 22.63
CA LEU A 172 -23.92 -10.85 21.25
C LEU A 172 -25.21 -10.43 20.53
N PRO A 173 -25.10 -9.78 19.36
CA PRO A 173 -26.28 -9.29 18.67
C PRO A 173 -27.07 -10.46 18.06
N LYS A 174 -28.40 -10.32 18.05
CA LYS A 174 -29.28 -11.14 17.21
C LYS A 174 -29.25 -10.55 15.79
N ILE A 175 -28.72 -11.31 14.84
CA ILE A 175 -28.49 -10.86 13.46
C ILE A 175 -29.02 -11.90 12.47
N LYS A 176 -29.51 -11.42 11.34
CA LYS A 176 -29.68 -12.26 10.14
C LYS A 176 -28.38 -12.17 9.33
N PHE A 177 -27.82 -13.32 8.99
CA PHE A 177 -26.60 -13.37 8.18
C PHE A 177 -26.93 -13.11 6.71
N PHE A 178 -26.06 -12.39 6.01
CA PHE A 178 -26.18 -12.21 4.56
C PHE A 178 -25.75 -13.48 3.84
N ASN A 179 -24.70 -14.13 4.32
CA ASN A 179 -24.26 -15.44 3.84
C ASN A 179 -24.76 -16.57 4.75
N GLU A 180 -25.79 -17.28 4.31
CA GLU A 180 -26.35 -18.43 5.04
C GLU A 180 -25.43 -19.66 5.05
N LYS A 181 -24.42 -19.71 4.18
CA LYS A 181 -23.47 -20.83 4.10
C LYS A 181 -22.32 -20.73 5.12
N LEU A 182 -22.27 -19.68 5.93
CA LEU A 182 -21.25 -19.56 6.98
C LEU A 182 -21.36 -20.71 7.98
N ASN A 183 -20.22 -21.33 8.30
CA ASN A 183 -20.17 -22.38 9.29
C ASN A 183 -20.27 -21.82 10.72
N LYS A 184 -20.36 -22.70 11.72
CA LYS A 184 -20.54 -22.31 13.13
C LYS A 184 -19.42 -21.40 13.65
N SER A 185 -18.15 -21.68 13.34
CA SER A 185 -17.02 -20.88 13.84
C SER A 185 -16.99 -19.49 13.21
N GLN A 186 -17.27 -19.38 11.92
CA GLN A 186 -17.38 -18.10 11.21
C GLN A 186 -18.54 -17.27 11.76
N ARG A 187 -19.71 -17.87 11.97
CA ARG A 187 -20.88 -17.17 12.57
C ARG A 187 -20.58 -16.65 13.98
N ILE A 188 -19.84 -17.41 14.79
CA ILE A 188 -19.39 -16.97 16.12
C ILE A 188 -18.41 -15.80 15.99
N ALA A 189 -17.45 -15.88 15.07
CA ALA A 189 -16.48 -14.81 14.82
C ALA A 189 -17.19 -13.51 14.40
N VAL A 190 -18.16 -13.58 13.50
CA VAL A 190 -18.98 -12.42 13.08
C VAL A 190 -19.69 -11.80 14.28
N LYS A 191 -20.41 -12.61 15.09
CA LYS A 191 -21.15 -12.10 16.25
C LYS A 191 -20.24 -11.47 17.29
N LYS A 192 -19.07 -12.07 17.56
CA LYS A 192 -18.08 -11.53 18.50
C LYS A 192 -17.43 -10.25 17.98
N ALA A 193 -17.17 -10.17 16.67
CA ALA A 193 -16.66 -8.97 16.03
C ALA A 193 -17.64 -7.80 16.18
N LEU A 194 -18.93 -8.04 15.90
CA LEU A 194 -19.98 -7.04 16.04
C LEU A 194 -20.23 -6.61 17.50
N ALA A 195 -19.91 -7.48 18.46
CA ALA A 195 -20.03 -7.17 19.88
C ALA A 195 -18.79 -6.44 20.43
N ALA A 196 -17.68 -6.39 19.72
CA ALA A 196 -16.46 -5.75 20.21
C ALA A 196 -16.59 -4.23 20.15
N LYS A 197 -16.33 -3.56 21.28
CA LYS A 197 -16.37 -2.08 21.31
C LYS A 197 -15.13 -1.42 20.71
N HIS A 198 -13.97 -2.09 20.81
CA HIS A 198 -12.67 -1.47 20.53
C HIS A 198 -11.87 -2.24 19.48
N LEU A 199 -11.61 -3.52 19.75
CA LEU A 199 -10.75 -4.36 18.93
C LEU A 199 -11.21 -5.82 19.01
N PHE A 200 -11.24 -6.47 17.86
CA PHE A 200 -11.46 -7.91 17.77
C PHE A 200 -10.46 -8.53 16.79
N LEU A 201 -9.87 -9.66 17.19
CA LEU A 201 -8.91 -10.39 16.37
C LEU A 201 -9.53 -11.69 15.89
N ILE A 202 -9.59 -11.84 14.57
CA ILE A 202 -10.00 -13.09 13.92
C ILE A 202 -8.75 -13.80 13.44
N HIS A 203 -8.45 -14.94 14.04
CA HIS A 203 -7.43 -15.84 13.54
C HIS A 203 -8.08 -16.89 12.62
N GLY A 204 -7.59 -17.01 11.40
CA GLY A 204 -8.02 -18.06 10.49
C GLY A 204 -6.82 -18.72 9.79
N PRO A 205 -6.62 -20.04 9.95
CA PRO A 205 -5.67 -20.81 9.16
C PRO A 205 -5.92 -20.69 7.63
N PRO A 206 -4.98 -21.12 6.77
CA PRO A 206 -5.19 -21.19 5.33
C PRO A 206 -6.48 -21.95 4.97
N GLY A 207 -7.22 -21.48 3.95
CA GLY A 207 -8.46 -22.12 3.49
C GLY A 207 -9.71 -21.97 4.37
N THR A 208 -9.64 -21.38 5.56
CA THR A 208 -10.77 -21.30 6.51
C THR A 208 -11.83 -20.23 6.22
N GLY A 209 -11.76 -19.56 5.06
CA GLY A 209 -12.75 -18.56 4.66
C GLY A 209 -12.66 -17.24 5.46
N LYS A 210 -11.44 -16.80 5.81
CA LYS A 210 -11.22 -15.49 6.46
C LYS A 210 -11.88 -14.34 5.71
N THR A 211 -11.62 -14.23 4.40
CA THR A 211 -12.18 -13.16 3.55
C THR A 211 -13.71 -13.20 3.51
N VAL A 212 -14.30 -14.40 3.47
CA VAL A 212 -15.76 -14.59 3.52
C VAL A 212 -16.32 -14.10 4.85
N THR A 213 -15.64 -14.39 5.96
CA THR A 213 -16.02 -13.94 7.31
C THR A 213 -15.89 -12.42 7.45
N CYS A 214 -14.80 -11.82 6.94
CA CYS A 214 -14.61 -10.37 6.91
C CYS A 214 -15.66 -9.67 6.05
N THR A 215 -16.01 -10.24 4.90
CA THR A 215 -17.07 -9.71 4.02
C THR A 215 -18.40 -9.62 4.78
N GLU A 216 -18.78 -10.69 5.48
CA GLU A 216 -20.00 -10.69 6.31
C GLU A 216 -19.95 -9.58 7.38
N ILE A 217 -18.83 -9.43 8.10
CA ILE A 217 -18.69 -8.39 9.13
C ILE A 217 -18.86 -6.99 8.54
N ILE A 218 -18.26 -6.73 7.38
CA ILE A 218 -18.38 -5.45 6.68
C ILE A 218 -19.85 -5.19 6.29
N LEU A 219 -20.52 -6.16 5.68
CA LEU A 219 -21.95 -6.04 5.30
C LEU A 219 -22.85 -5.80 6.52
N GLN A 220 -22.53 -6.44 7.64
CA GLN A 220 -23.23 -6.24 8.90
C GLN A 220 -23.06 -4.80 9.42
N HIS A 221 -21.85 -4.23 9.40
CA HIS A 221 -21.67 -2.83 9.80
C HIS A 221 -22.31 -1.85 8.81
N VAL A 222 -22.17 -2.07 7.50
CA VAL A 222 -22.75 -1.20 6.47
C VAL A 222 -24.28 -1.19 6.55
N SER A 223 -24.93 -2.33 6.77
CA SER A 223 -26.38 -2.40 6.89
C SER A 223 -26.93 -1.70 8.15
N ARG A 224 -26.08 -1.47 9.16
CA ARG A 224 -26.38 -0.65 10.34
C ARG A 224 -26.09 0.85 10.14
N GLY A 225 -25.74 1.26 8.92
CA GLY A 225 -25.47 2.66 8.58
C GLY A 225 -24.03 3.13 8.84
N TYR A 226 -23.13 2.25 9.25
CA TYR A 226 -21.71 2.61 9.45
C TYR A 226 -20.98 2.76 8.11
N LYS A 227 -20.03 3.70 8.06
CA LYS A 227 -19.00 3.75 7.03
C LYS A 227 -17.82 2.88 7.47
N VAL A 228 -17.38 1.98 6.61
CA VAL A 228 -16.32 1.01 6.92
C VAL A 228 -15.09 1.28 6.05
N LEU A 229 -13.93 1.45 6.68
CA LEU A 229 -12.64 1.43 6.02
C LEU A 229 -12.06 0.01 6.10
N ALA A 230 -11.89 -0.65 4.96
CA ALA A 230 -11.25 -1.96 4.87
C ALA A 230 -9.86 -1.81 4.22
N THR A 231 -8.85 -2.41 4.82
CA THR A 231 -7.44 -2.29 4.39
C THR A 231 -6.73 -3.63 4.47
N SER A 232 -5.74 -3.84 3.58
CA SER A 232 -4.77 -4.94 3.66
C SER A 232 -3.37 -4.41 3.33
N ASP A 233 -2.36 -5.20 3.66
CA ASP A 233 -0.95 -5.03 3.29
C ASP A 233 -0.63 -5.25 1.79
N SER A 234 -1.52 -5.89 1.02
CA SER A 234 -1.33 -6.14 -0.42
C SER A 234 -2.55 -5.74 -1.26
N ASN A 235 -2.30 -5.25 -2.48
CA ASN A 235 -3.37 -4.92 -3.43
C ASN A 235 -4.25 -6.13 -3.74
N THR A 236 -3.64 -7.29 -4.03
CA THR A 236 -4.37 -8.53 -4.32
C THR A 236 -5.35 -8.92 -3.21
N ALA A 237 -4.97 -8.77 -1.94
CA ALA A 237 -5.88 -9.04 -0.83
C ALA A 237 -7.05 -8.04 -0.76
N VAL A 238 -6.80 -6.76 -1.05
CA VAL A 238 -7.86 -5.74 -1.15
C VAL A 238 -8.79 -6.04 -2.31
N ASP A 239 -8.26 -6.45 -3.45
CA ASP A 239 -9.06 -6.68 -4.67
C ASP A 239 -9.91 -7.95 -4.53
N ASN A 240 -9.37 -9.00 -3.89
CA ASN A 240 -10.15 -10.19 -3.50
C ASN A 240 -11.32 -9.84 -2.55
N LEU A 241 -11.11 -8.91 -1.61
CA LEU A 241 -12.18 -8.44 -0.74
C LEU A 241 -13.20 -7.59 -1.51
N LEU A 242 -12.73 -6.73 -2.41
CA LEU A 242 -13.56 -5.88 -3.28
C LEU A 242 -14.51 -6.73 -4.14
N GLU A 243 -14.00 -7.77 -4.79
CA GLU A 243 -14.80 -8.67 -5.62
C GLU A 243 -15.95 -9.31 -4.81
N ASN A 244 -15.66 -9.80 -3.61
CA ASN A 244 -16.67 -10.37 -2.72
C ASN A 244 -17.75 -9.34 -2.32
N LEU A 245 -17.36 -8.10 -2.07
CA LEU A 245 -18.29 -7.02 -1.72
C LEU A 245 -19.15 -6.57 -2.90
N ILE A 246 -18.59 -6.51 -4.12
CA ILE A 246 -19.32 -6.22 -5.36
C ILE A 246 -20.35 -7.31 -5.64
N ASN A 247 -19.96 -8.58 -5.52
CA ASN A 247 -20.85 -9.73 -5.67
C ASN A 247 -22.01 -9.70 -4.66
N SER A 248 -21.76 -9.10 -3.49
CA SER A 248 -22.76 -8.86 -2.44
C SER A 248 -23.55 -7.54 -2.64
N ARG A 249 -23.35 -6.84 -3.77
CA ARG A 249 -23.99 -5.56 -4.14
C ARG A 249 -23.76 -4.42 -3.15
N ALA A 250 -22.65 -4.44 -2.41
CA ALA A 250 -22.28 -3.34 -1.53
C ALA A 250 -21.84 -2.10 -2.34
N LYS A 251 -22.13 -0.90 -1.83
CA LYS A 251 -21.59 0.35 -2.38
C LYS A 251 -20.15 0.51 -1.89
N VAL A 252 -19.17 0.34 -2.78
CA VAL A 252 -17.74 0.34 -2.42
C VAL A 252 -16.98 1.35 -3.27
N VAL A 253 -15.97 1.99 -2.68
CA VAL A 253 -14.98 2.81 -3.38
C VAL A 253 -13.60 2.23 -3.10
N ARG A 254 -12.86 1.87 -4.16
CA ARG A 254 -11.46 1.40 -4.08
C ARG A 254 -10.53 2.58 -4.30
N ILE A 255 -9.69 2.87 -3.30
CA ILE A 255 -8.65 3.92 -3.38
C ILE A 255 -7.33 3.25 -3.74
N GLY A 256 -6.67 3.69 -4.81
CA GLY A 256 -5.41 3.14 -5.31
C GLY A 256 -5.51 2.69 -6.76
N HIS A 257 -4.40 2.21 -7.33
CA HIS A 257 -4.39 1.63 -8.67
C HIS A 257 -4.51 0.09 -8.54
N PRO A 258 -5.42 -0.57 -9.28
CA PRO A 258 -5.49 -2.02 -9.37
C PRO A 258 -4.31 -2.60 -10.16
#